data_AF-A0A183TUR9-F1
#
_entry.id   AF-A0A183TUR9-F1
#
_cell.length_a   1.000
_cell.length_b   1.000
_cell.length_c   1.000
_cell.angle_alpha   90.00
_cell.angle_beta   90.00
_cell.angle_gamma   90.00
#
_symmetry.space_group_name_H-M   'P 1'
#
loop_
_entity.id
_entity.type
_entity.pdbx_description
1 polymer ?
#
loop_
_entity_poly.entity_id
_entity_poly.type
_entity_poly.pdbx_seq_one_letter_code
_entity_poly.pdbx_strand_id
1 'polypeptide(L)'
;LLSSDGTKLLTEKSQILKRWDTNFRSVLNCSSAISDAAIGWRPQVDTNNDLDLPPSLPKTIRTMQQISSGKAPGSDAIPPEVHEYAGPRLMAELTTLFQEMWCQGQVCQDF
;
A
#
# COMPACT_ATOMS: atom_id res chain seq x y z
N LEU A 1 -29.79 17.07 -5.55
CA LEU A 1 -29.25 16.87 -4.18
C LEU A 1 -30.35 17.28 -3.20
N LEU A 2 -30.62 16.55 -2.11
CA LEU A 2 -31.65 16.97 -1.14
C LEU A 2 -31.10 17.94 -0.09
N SER A 3 -31.99 18.71 0.54
CA SER A 3 -31.71 19.55 1.71
C SER A 3 -31.25 18.73 2.92
N SER A 4 -30.75 19.39 3.98
CA SER A 4 -30.19 18.68 5.14
C SER A 4 -31.18 17.84 5.93
N ASP A 5 -32.44 18.25 5.90
CA ASP A 5 -33.60 17.58 6.49
C ASP A 5 -34.30 16.62 5.51
N GLY A 6 -33.79 16.48 4.28
CA GLY A 6 -34.32 15.56 3.27
C GLY A 6 -35.65 15.96 2.63
N THR A 7 -36.21 17.12 2.99
CA THR A 7 -37.57 17.53 2.61
C THR A 7 -37.68 18.16 1.22
N LYS A 8 -36.58 18.74 0.69
CA LYS A 8 -36.60 19.50 -0.55
C LYS A 8 -35.46 19.14 -1.50
N LEU A 9 -35.75 19.12 -2.80
CA LEU A 9 -34.74 19.01 -3.85
C LEU A 9 -34.04 20.35 -4.08
N LEU A 10 -32.72 20.35 -3.95
CA LEU A 10 -31.83 21.46 -4.30
C LEU A 10 -31.46 21.37 -5.77
N THR A 11 -31.80 22.42 -6.51
CA THR A 11 -31.54 22.58 -7.95
C THR A 11 -30.53 23.69 -8.24
N GLU A 12 -30.39 24.67 -7.36
CA GLU A 12 -29.43 25.77 -7.52
C GLU A 12 -28.00 25.34 -7.15
N LYS A 13 -27.03 25.69 -8.02
CA LYS A 13 -25.61 25.36 -7.86
C LYS A 13 -25.03 25.87 -6.54
N SER A 14 -25.37 27.09 -6.12
CA SER A 14 -24.92 27.70 -4.86
C SER A 14 -25.40 26.90 -3.63
N GLN A 15 -26.66 26.46 -3.64
CA GLN A 15 -27.25 25.67 -2.57
C GLN A 15 -26.65 24.26 -2.51
N ILE A 16 -26.39 23.66 -3.67
CA ILE A 16 -25.70 22.37 -3.79
C ILE A 16 -24.29 22.48 -3.20
N LEU A 17 -23.50 23.50 -3.59
CA LEU A 17 -22.14 23.70 -3.06
C LEU A 17 -22.12 23.93 -1.55
N LYS A 18 -23.04 24.73 -1.02
CA LYS A 18 -23.17 24.96 0.43
C LYS A 18 -23.54 23.66 1.18
N ARG A 19 -24.41 22.83 0.59
CA ARG A 19 -24.75 21.52 1.16
C ARG A 19 -23.56 20.57 1.16
N TRP A 20 -22.75 20.57 0.12
CA TRP A 20 -21.49 19.80 0.07
C TRP A 20 -20.51 20.27 1.14
N ASP A 21 -20.26 21.58 1.27
CA ASP A 21 -19.40 22.15 2.32
C ASP A 21 -19.84 21.69 3.72
N THR A 22 -21.14 21.82 4.01
CA THR A 22 -21.71 21.42 5.31
C THR A 22 -21.52 19.92 5.57
N ASN A 23 -21.80 19.08 4.58
CA ASN A 23 -21.72 17.62 4.71
C ASN A 23 -20.26 17.14 4.86
N PHE A 24 -19.34 17.69 4.06
CA PHE A 24 -17.92 17.35 4.20
C PHE A 24 -17.34 17.88 5.51
N ARG A 25 -17.79 19.04 5.99
CA ARG A 25 -17.34 19.56 7.27
C ARG A 25 -17.75 18.67 8.43
N SER A 26 -18.97 18.14 8.44
CA SER A 26 -19.42 17.21 9.49
C SER A 26 -18.75 15.84 9.39
N VAL A 27 -18.49 15.35 8.18
CA VAL A 27 -17.89 14.02 7.98
C VAL A 27 -16.37 14.04 8.20
N LEU A 28 -15.66 15.01 7.63
CA LEU A 28 -14.20 15.04 7.59
C LEU A 28 -13.57 15.84 8.73
N ASN A 29 -14.25 16.86 9.27
CA ASN A 29 -13.75 17.64 10.41
C ASN A 29 -14.39 17.20 11.74
N CYS A 30 -15.02 16.01 11.78
CA CYS A 30 -15.40 15.41 13.03
C CYS A 30 -14.13 15.08 13.81
N SER A 31 -13.92 15.77 14.93
CA SER A 31 -12.82 15.45 15.84
C SER A 31 -12.98 14.00 16.29
N SER A 32 -12.14 13.12 15.78
CA SER A 32 -12.14 11.70 16.09
C SER A 32 -11.18 11.46 17.24
N ALA A 33 -11.71 11.46 18.46
CA ALA A 33 -10.99 10.95 19.61
C ALA A 33 -11.07 9.42 19.58
N ILE A 34 -9.99 8.77 19.14
CA ILE A 34 -9.85 7.32 19.31
C ILE A 34 -9.73 7.08 20.82
N SER A 35 -10.73 6.41 21.41
CA SER A 35 -10.69 6.05 22.83
C SER A 35 -9.67 4.93 23.06
N ASP A 36 -8.93 4.99 24.16
CA ASP A 36 -8.03 3.90 24.59
C ASP A 36 -8.76 2.56 24.72
N ALA A 37 -10.05 2.57 25.06
CA ALA A 37 -10.89 1.38 25.08
C ALA A 37 -11.07 0.77 23.68
N ALA A 38 -11.16 1.58 22.63
CA ALA A 38 -11.23 1.12 21.25
C ALA A 38 -9.88 0.58 20.74
N ILE A 39 -8.76 1.08 21.29
CA ILE A 39 -7.41 0.55 21.03
C ILE A 39 -7.22 -0.79 21.74
N GLY A 40 -7.55 -0.87 23.03
CA GLY A 40 -7.45 -2.10 23.83
C GLY A 40 -8.41 -3.21 23.38
N TRP A 41 -9.50 -2.87 22.70
CA TRP A 41 -10.40 -3.85 22.10
C TRP A 41 -9.87 -4.48 20.81
N ARG A 42 -8.90 -3.85 20.14
CA ARG A 42 -8.31 -4.44 18.92
C ARG A 42 -7.40 -5.61 19.30
N PRO A 43 -7.67 -6.84 18.81
CA PRO A 43 -6.76 -7.94 19.02
C PRO A 43 -5.43 -7.60 18.34
N GLN A 44 -4.35 -7.61 19.13
CA GLN A 44 -3.01 -7.45 18.60
C GLN A 44 -2.70 -8.69 17.75
N VAL A 45 -2.30 -8.46 16.50
CA VAL A 45 -1.76 -9.54 15.67
C VAL A 45 -0.40 -9.93 16.23
N ASP A 46 -0.10 -11.22 16.26
CA ASP A 46 1.20 -11.73 16.71
C ASP A 46 2.33 -11.05 15.92
N THR A 47 3.41 -10.68 16.62
CA THR A 47 4.58 -10.08 15.99
C THR A 47 5.13 -11.01 14.92
N ASN A 48 5.18 -10.54 13.67
CA ASN A 48 5.68 -11.33 12.56
C ASN A 48 7.22 -11.36 12.56
N ASN A 49 7.79 -12.34 13.25
CA ASN A 49 9.24 -12.55 13.32
C ASN A 49 9.88 -12.91 11.95
N ASP A 50 9.09 -13.27 10.93
CA ASP A 50 9.58 -13.52 9.56
C ASP A 50 10.06 -12.22 8.87
N LEU A 51 9.76 -11.06 9.44
CA LEU A 51 10.30 -9.77 8.98
C LEU A 51 11.75 -9.54 9.43
N ASP A 52 12.20 -10.20 10.50
CA ASP A 52 13.58 -10.08 11.01
C ASP A 52 14.55 -11.08 10.35
N LEU A 53 14.03 -11.97 9.51
CA LEU A 53 14.82 -12.97 8.80
C LEU A 53 15.33 -12.40 7.47
N PRO A 54 16.58 -12.73 7.09
CA PRO A 54 17.09 -12.37 5.78
C PRO A 54 16.22 -12.99 4.67
N PRO A 55 16.09 -12.33 3.52
CA PRO A 55 15.32 -12.84 2.39
C PRO A 55 15.77 -14.25 1.97
N SER A 56 14.82 -15.15 1.74
CA SER A 56 15.09 -16.51 1.27
C SER A 56 14.74 -16.66 -0.22
N LEU A 57 15.39 -17.61 -0.90
CA LEU A 57 15.16 -17.86 -2.32
C LEU A 57 13.67 -18.15 -2.65
N PRO A 58 12.93 -18.99 -1.89
CA PRO A 58 11.51 -19.19 -2.13
C PRO A 58 10.66 -17.92 -1.97
N LYS A 59 11.04 -17.05 -1.02
CA LYS A 59 10.37 -15.77 -0.78
C LYS A 59 10.63 -14.81 -1.95
N THR A 60 11.87 -14.70 -2.42
CA THR A 60 12.22 -13.91 -3.61
C THR A 60 11.46 -14.37 -4.86
N ILE A 61 11.41 -15.68 -5.11
CA ILE A 61 10.69 -16.25 -6.27
C ILE A 61 9.19 -15.89 -6.21
N ARG A 62 8.55 -16.09 -5.06
CA ARG A 62 7.13 -15.75 -4.87
C ARG A 62 6.88 -14.25 -5.08
N THR A 63 7.71 -13.40 -4.48
CA THR A 63 7.55 -11.94 -4.57
C THR A 63 7.73 -11.47 -6.00
N MET A 64 8.71 -11.98 -6.74
CA MET A 64 8.89 -11.62 -8.14
C MET A 64 7.68 -12.03 -8.99
N GLN A 65 7.16 -13.25 -8.84
CA GLN A 65 5.91 -13.66 -9.51
C GLN A 65 4.71 -12.77 -9.19
N GLN A 66 4.63 -12.23 -7.96
CA GLN A 66 3.59 -11.27 -7.60
C GLN A 66 3.81 -9.88 -8.21
N ILE A 67 5.05 -9.51 -8.52
CA ILE A 67 5.37 -8.23 -9.16
C ILE A 67 5.07 -8.29 -10.66
N SER A 68 5.19 -9.44 -11.34
CA SER A 68 4.77 -9.56 -12.76
C SER A 68 3.28 -9.44 -12.98
N SER A 69 2.45 -9.83 -12.00
CA SER A 69 1.04 -10.04 -12.26
C SER A 69 0.30 -8.72 -12.53
N GLY A 70 0.08 -8.40 -13.81
CA GLY A 70 -0.83 -7.34 -14.28
C GLY A 70 -0.33 -5.91 -14.09
N LYS A 71 0.98 -5.69 -13.89
CA LYS A 71 1.56 -4.34 -13.77
C LYS A 71 2.03 -3.82 -15.14
N ALA A 72 1.88 -2.52 -15.36
CA ALA A 72 2.50 -1.86 -16.51
C ALA A 72 4.01 -1.69 -16.25
N PRO A 73 4.85 -1.66 -17.30
CA PRO A 73 6.27 -1.33 -17.20
C PRO A 73 6.50 0.01 -16.49
N GLY A 74 7.59 0.12 -15.74
CA GLY A 74 7.99 1.35 -15.07
C GLY A 74 8.54 2.41 -16.04
N SER A 75 9.10 3.49 -15.50
CA SER A 75 9.78 4.52 -16.30
C SER A 75 11.03 4.00 -17.02
N ASP A 76 11.54 2.85 -16.60
CA ASP A 76 12.61 2.09 -17.24
C ASP A 76 12.14 1.31 -18.49
N ALA A 77 10.82 1.30 -18.75
CA ALA A 77 10.16 0.55 -19.82
C ALA A 77 10.45 -0.96 -19.79
N ILE A 78 10.90 -1.50 -18.65
CA ILE A 78 11.19 -2.93 -18.50
C ILE A 78 9.87 -3.65 -18.23
N PRO A 79 9.46 -4.57 -19.11
CA PRO A 79 8.26 -5.35 -18.89
C PRO A 79 8.42 -6.24 -17.65
N PRO A 80 7.42 -6.32 -16.77
CA PRO A 80 7.44 -7.23 -15.63
C PRO A 80 7.72 -8.68 -16.06
N GLU A 81 7.31 -9.08 -17.26
CA GLU A 81 7.48 -10.42 -17.81
C GLU A 81 8.95 -10.80 -18.01
N VAL A 82 9.87 -9.83 -18.08
CA VAL A 82 11.32 -10.10 -18.26
C VAL A 82 11.89 -10.95 -17.11
N HIS A 83 11.36 -10.81 -15.89
CA HIS A 83 11.82 -11.63 -14.77
C HIS A 83 11.35 -13.09 -14.86
N GLU A 84 10.26 -13.38 -15.58
CA GLU A 84 9.78 -14.75 -15.78
C GLU A 84 10.72 -15.52 -16.71
N TYR A 85 11.32 -14.83 -17.68
CA TYR A 85 12.30 -15.41 -18.61
C TYR A 85 13.72 -15.49 -18.06
N ALA A 86 14.08 -14.63 -17.11
CA ALA A 86 15.44 -14.58 -16.56
C ALA A 86 15.80 -15.81 -15.69
N GLY A 87 14.82 -16.61 -15.30
CA GLY A 87 14.99 -17.95 -14.75
C GLY A 87 15.53 -18.02 -13.31
N PRO A 88 15.75 -19.24 -12.79
CA PRO A 88 16.15 -19.48 -11.40
C PRO A 88 17.49 -18.82 -11.01
N ARG A 89 18.37 -18.62 -11.99
CA ARG A 89 19.68 -18.00 -11.78
C ARG A 89 19.57 -16.54 -11.36
N LEU A 90 18.74 -15.74 -12.03
CA LEU A 90 18.53 -14.35 -11.63
C LEU A 90 17.94 -14.26 -10.21
N MET A 91 16.99 -15.14 -9.88
CA MET A 91 16.37 -15.20 -8.55
C MET A 91 17.39 -15.50 -7.45
N ALA A 92 18.37 -16.36 -7.74
CA ALA A 92 19.48 -16.66 -6.83
C ALA A 92 20.38 -15.44 -6.61
N GLU A 93 20.83 -14.78 -7.69
CA GLU A 93 21.68 -13.58 -7.61
C GLU A 93 20.99 -12.43 -6.85
N LEU A 94 19.72 -12.18 -7.15
CA LEU A 94 18.93 -11.17 -6.43
C LEU A 94 18.76 -11.51 -4.95
N THR A 95 18.55 -12.79 -4.62
CA THR A 95 18.47 -13.21 -3.22
C THR A 95 19.79 -12.96 -2.49
N THR A 96 20.93 -13.27 -3.12
CA THR A 96 22.26 -12.97 -2.56
C THR A 96 22.43 -11.47 -2.32
N LEU A 97 22.09 -10.63 -3.30
CA LEU A 97 22.16 -9.17 -3.17
C LEU A 97 21.28 -8.65 -2.02
N PHE A 98 20.04 -9.12 -1.92
CA PHE A 98 19.14 -8.71 -0.83
C PHE A 98 19.64 -9.16 0.54
N GLN A 99 20.24 -10.35 0.63
CA GLN A 99 20.87 -10.83 1.87
C GLN A 99 22.09 -9.99 2.25
N GLU A 100 22.90 -9.58 1.28
CA GLU A 100 24.05 -8.73 1.52
C GLU A 100 23.63 -7.35 2.04
N MET A 101 22.66 -6.70 1.37
CA MET A 101 22.10 -5.42 1.83
C MET A 101 21.46 -5.54 3.22
N TRP A 102 20.79 -6.67 3.50
CA TRP A 102 20.22 -6.94 4.81
C TRP A 102 21.29 -7.02 5.91
N CYS A 103 22.37 -7.75 5.66
CA CYS A 103 23.48 -7.89 6.61
C CYS A 103 24.25 -6.59 6.82
N GLN A 104 24.40 -5.77 5.78
CA GLN A 104 25.15 -4.51 5.83
C GLN A 104 24.29 -3.32 6.30
N GLY A 105 22.97 -3.42 6.21
CA GLY A 105 22.05 -2.31 6.51
C GLY A 105 22.14 -1.15 5.53
N GLN A 106 22.71 -1.37 4.34
CA GLN A 106 22.94 -0.36 3.31
C GLN A 106 22.57 -0.92 1.93
N VAL A 107 22.15 -0.04 1.02
CA VAL A 107 21.84 -0.40 -0.37
C VAL A 107 23.11 -0.28 -1.21
N CYS A 108 23.38 -1.26 -2.10
CA CYS A 108 24.46 -1.14 -3.08
C CYS A 108 24.24 0.12 -3.93
N GLN A 109 25.13 1.10 -3.80
CA GLN A 109 25.07 2.37 -4.53
C GLN A 109 25.66 2.27 -5.95
N ASP A 110 26.44 1.22 -6.24
CA ASP A 110 27.11 1.08 -7.53
C ASP A 110 26.25 0.24 -8.48
N PHE A 111 25.59 0.94 -9.43
CA PHE A 111 25.06 0.39 -10.69
C PHE A 111 25.22 1.41 -11.81
#